data_AF-A0A1Y1RTN7-F1
#
_entry.id   AF-A0A1Y1RTN7-F1
#
_cell.length_a   1.000
_cell.length_b   1.000
_cell.length_c   1.000
_cell.angle_alpha   90.00
_cell.angle_beta   90.00
_cell.angle_gamma   90.00
#
_symmetry.space_group_name_H-M   'P 1'
#
loop_
_entity.id
_entity.type
_entity.pdbx_description
1 polymer ?
#
loop_
_entity_poly.entity_id
_entity_poly.type
_entity_poly.pdbx_seq_one_letter_code
_entity_poly.pdbx_strand_id
1 'polypeptide(L)'
;MSRNEKRLTKHPAAATLLAMSSVSDTTTGTIGIKVADGAYYPILQEGSSAKKRLVLTTVKDNQPSVQIDLYKGRGDEIEDAVYIGSLVIEDIEPAAAGDPEIELTLGLDSENNLSATAGDKSTGDTQSLSVSLESLDNLGIYDIPEFDLEEEFSPDDVLSREEETRLRDDYPEDEPRRLPRERRSRLRILAMILLFIGLAMLAAFLLYSYFETRNTGAGIVPSPAAGEPAAEAPPAPVSPPLVEKEAPREVPPDPPKAPREPAAVPGEGVWYQLQWGDTLWDLSSSFYRDPFRYGQIAAENEIENPDLIFAGRDIYIPDPRR
;
A
#
# COMPACT_ATOMS: atom_id res chain seq x y z
N MET A 1 -24.00 -77.30 26.02
CA MET A 1 -23.91 -76.13 25.13
C MET A 1 -22.79 -75.26 25.68
N SER A 2 -21.58 -75.36 25.12
CA SER A 2 -21.05 -74.39 24.13
C SER A 2 -21.10 -72.96 24.72
N ARG A 3 -20.00 -72.25 24.99
CA ARG A 3 -18.78 -72.16 24.21
C ARG A 3 -17.72 -71.40 25.02
N ASN A 4 -16.50 -71.91 24.96
CA ASN A 4 -15.23 -71.22 24.72
C ASN A 4 -14.79 -70.10 25.68
N GLU A 5 -13.74 -70.34 26.49
CA GLU A 5 -12.31 -70.25 26.12
C GLU A 5 -11.88 -68.79 25.93
N LYS A 6 -10.76 -68.25 26.43
CA LYS A 6 -9.55 -68.69 27.13
C LYS A 6 -8.90 -67.34 27.56
N ARG A 7 -8.36 -67.18 28.78
CA ARG A 7 -6.90 -67.22 29.08
C ARG A 7 -6.06 -66.36 28.11
N LEU A 8 -5.12 -65.47 28.48
CA LEU A 8 -4.22 -65.41 29.64
C LEU A 8 -3.28 -64.19 29.44
N THR A 9 -2.68 -63.68 30.54
CA THR A 9 -1.42 -62.90 30.62
C THR A 9 -1.41 -61.47 30.04
N LYS A 10 -0.73 -60.43 30.56
CA LYS A 10 0.48 -60.27 31.40
C LYS A 10 0.40 -58.94 32.19
N HIS A 11 0.97 -58.87 33.40
CA HIS A 11 1.50 -57.64 34.04
C HIS A 11 2.75 -57.11 33.26
N PRO A 12 3.42 -55.95 33.53
CA PRO A 12 3.28 -54.91 34.58
C PRO A 12 3.42 -53.44 34.07
N ALA A 13 3.33 -52.47 35.00
CA ALA A 13 4.00 -51.16 35.04
C ALA A 13 4.01 -50.24 33.79
N ALA A 14 3.29 -49.12 33.85
CA ALA A 14 3.57 -47.96 33.00
C ALA A 14 3.42 -46.66 33.82
N ALA A 15 4.59 -46.06 34.07
CA ALA A 15 4.88 -44.64 34.12
C ALA A 15 3.94 -43.71 34.92
N THR A 16 4.42 -43.35 36.11
CA THR A 16 4.39 -41.98 36.62
C THR A 16 4.55 -40.96 35.48
N LEU A 17 3.47 -40.33 35.05
CA LEU A 17 3.55 -39.13 34.25
C LEU A 17 3.61 -37.96 35.24
N LEU A 18 4.84 -37.49 35.48
CA LEU A 18 5.07 -36.20 36.11
C LEU A 18 4.35 -35.17 35.24
N ALA A 19 3.31 -34.53 35.76
CA ALA A 19 2.80 -33.30 35.18
C ALA A 19 3.90 -32.25 35.39
N MET A 20 4.85 -32.18 34.45
CA MET A 20 5.65 -30.99 34.24
C MET A 20 4.67 -29.93 33.73
N SER A 21 4.08 -29.21 34.67
CA SER A 21 3.57 -27.87 34.41
C SER A 21 4.76 -27.04 33.96
N SER A 22 5.05 -27.06 32.65
CA SER A 22 5.76 -25.97 32.03
C SER A 22 4.85 -24.77 32.19
N VAL A 23 5.12 -23.95 33.20
CA VAL A 23 4.72 -22.56 33.16
C VAL A 23 5.55 -21.96 32.03
N SER A 24 5.08 -22.15 30.80
CA SER A 24 5.44 -21.27 29.71
C SER A 24 4.75 -19.97 30.08
N ASP A 25 5.55 -18.95 30.40
CA ASP A 25 5.09 -17.58 30.55
C ASP A 25 4.69 -17.07 29.15
N THR A 26 3.67 -17.69 28.57
CA THR A 26 3.15 -17.41 27.23
C THR A 26 2.16 -16.28 27.37
N THR A 27 2.67 -15.08 27.65
CA THR A 27 1.95 -13.87 27.27
C THR A 27 1.95 -13.85 25.74
N THR A 28 0.89 -14.38 25.13
CA THR A 28 0.73 -14.37 23.68
C THR A 28 0.63 -12.92 23.22
N GLY A 29 1.38 -12.54 22.19
CA GLY A 29 1.33 -11.19 21.65
C GLY A 29 -0.07 -10.87 21.13
N THR A 30 -0.40 -9.59 21.13
CA THR A 30 -1.67 -9.09 20.59
C THR A 30 -1.36 -8.12 19.48
N ILE A 31 -2.10 -8.21 18.38
CA ILE A 31 -1.99 -7.30 17.24
C ILE A 31 -3.15 -6.33 17.33
N GLY A 32 -2.84 -5.05 17.24
CA GLY A 32 -3.81 -3.98 17.41
C GLY A 32 -3.38 -2.73 16.65
N ILE A 33 -4.24 -1.73 16.72
CA ILE A 33 -4.01 -0.43 16.10
C ILE A 33 -3.87 0.65 17.17
N LYS A 34 -3.16 1.71 16.82
CA LYS A 34 -3.20 2.95 17.60
C LYS A 34 -4.33 3.83 17.09
N VAL A 35 -5.27 4.15 17.95
CA VAL A 35 -6.37 5.08 17.66
C VAL A 35 -5.93 6.52 17.93
N ALA A 36 -6.69 7.49 17.40
CA ALA A 36 -6.30 8.90 17.39
C ALA A 36 -6.17 9.54 18.78
N ASP A 37 -6.81 8.98 19.81
CA ASP A 37 -6.65 9.39 21.21
C ASP A 37 -5.34 8.89 21.83
N GLY A 38 -4.56 8.10 21.08
CA GLY A 38 -3.30 7.50 21.50
C GLY A 38 -3.46 6.16 22.19
N ALA A 39 -4.68 5.67 22.40
CA ALA A 39 -4.93 4.36 23.00
C ALA A 39 -4.57 3.22 22.03
N TYR A 40 -4.21 2.08 22.60
CA TYR A 40 -4.02 0.84 21.86
C TYR A 40 -5.33 0.06 21.85
N TYR A 41 -5.75 -0.34 20.65
CA TYR A 41 -6.95 -1.15 20.47
C TYR A 41 -6.55 -2.56 20.01
N PRO A 42 -6.63 -3.57 20.90
CA PRO A 42 -6.27 -4.95 20.57
C PRO A 42 -7.31 -5.60 19.66
N ILE A 43 -6.87 -6.29 18.60
CA ILE A 43 -7.76 -6.86 17.58
C ILE A 43 -7.55 -8.36 17.43
N LEU A 44 -6.34 -8.81 17.13
CA LEU A 44 -6.02 -10.24 16.90
C LEU A 44 -5.07 -10.75 17.96
N GLN A 45 -5.18 -12.03 18.30
CA GLN A 45 -4.25 -12.69 19.23
C GLN A 45 -3.23 -13.51 18.45
N GLU A 46 -1.95 -13.35 18.76
CA GLU A 46 -0.85 -14.11 18.15
C GLU A 46 -0.97 -15.61 18.41
N GLY A 47 -0.59 -16.43 17.44
CA GLY A 47 -0.71 -17.89 17.49
C GLY A 47 -2.12 -18.43 17.24
N SER A 48 -3.10 -17.56 17.02
CA SER A 48 -4.46 -17.95 16.61
C SER A 48 -4.79 -17.40 15.23
N SER A 49 -5.12 -18.29 14.30
CA SER A 49 -5.63 -17.85 12.99
C SER A 49 -7.00 -17.20 13.16
N ALA A 50 -7.12 -15.93 12.77
CA ALA A 50 -8.35 -15.17 12.89
C ALA A 50 -8.37 -14.03 11.86
N LYS A 51 -9.57 -13.72 11.36
CA LYS A 51 -9.82 -12.57 10.49
C LYS A 51 -10.89 -11.69 11.13
N LYS A 52 -10.61 -10.40 11.29
CA LYS A 52 -11.54 -9.40 11.83
C LYS A 52 -11.65 -8.22 10.90
N ARG A 53 -12.85 -7.65 10.85
CA ARG A 53 -13.17 -6.44 10.10
C ARG A 53 -13.66 -5.38 11.08
N LEU A 54 -13.12 -4.17 10.93
CA LEU A 54 -13.44 -2.99 11.71
C LEU A 54 -13.83 -1.87 10.76
N VAL A 55 -14.66 -0.96 11.28
CA VAL A 55 -15.02 0.27 10.59
C VAL A 55 -14.47 1.42 11.43
N LEU A 56 -13.62 2.23 10.80
CA LEU A 56 -12.97 3.39 11.38
C LEU A 56 -13.51 4.65 10.71
N THR A 57 -13.26 5.80 11.34
CA THR A 57 -13.70 7.10 10.83
C THR A 57 -12.68 8.19 11.15
N THR A 58 -12.85 9.37 10.55
CA THR A 58 -12.00 10.53 10.76
C THR A 58 -12.30 11.21 12.09
N VAL A 59 -11.29 11.89 12.64
CA VAL A 59 -11.39 12.60 13.93
C VAL A 59 -11.41 14.13 13.78
N LYS A 60 -11.22 14.62 12.56
CA LYS A 60 -11.25 16.04 12.21
C LYS A 60 -12.14 16.26 10.99
N ASP A 61 -12.79 17.41 10.96
CA ASP A 61 -13.56 17.84 9.80
C ASP A 61 -12.65 18.06 8.58
N ASN A 62 -13.13 17.65 7.41
CA ASN A 62 -12.43 17.75 6.12
C ASN A 62 -11.01 17.17 6.16
N GLN A 63 -10.82 16.07 6.90
CA GLN A 63 -9.54 15.40 7.02
C GLN A 63 -9.19 14.71 5.67
N PRO A 64 -8.09 15.09 5.00
CA PRO A 64 -7.80 14.61 3.64
C PRO A 64 -7.19 13.21 3.59
N SER A 65 -6.65 12.71 4.71
CA SER A 65 -6.03 11.39 4.78
C SER A 65 -6.11 10.79 6.18
N VAL A 66 -6.09 9.46 6.26
CA VAL A 66 -6.10 8.69 7.52
C VAL A 66 -4.89 7.75 7.52
N GLN A 67 -4.11 7.80 8.60
CA GLN A 67 -3.01 6.89 8.86
C GLN A 67 -3.42 5.90 9.96
N ILE A 68 -3.26 4.61 9.69
CA ILE A 68 -3.58 3.49 10.60
C ILE A 68 -2.27 2.77 10.92
N ASP A 69 -1.77 2.98 12.12
CA ASP A 69 -0.55 2.35 12.60
C ASP A 69 -0.86 1.02 13.31
N LEU A 70 -0.17 -0.04 12.89
CA LEU A 70 -0.31 -1.39 13.44
C LEU A 70 0.84 -1.72 14.40
N TYR A 71 0.50 -2.32 15.54
CA TYR A 71 1.44 -2.68 16.60
C TYR A 71 1.19 -4.10 17.15
N LYS A 72 2.28 -4.76 17.52
CA LYS A 72 2.33 -6.01 18.29
C LYS A 72 2.60 -5.66 19.76
N GLY A 73 1.57 -5.70 20.60
CA GLY A 73 1.66 -5.48 22.04
C GLY A 73 1.82 -6.79 22.83
N ARG A 74 2.19 -6.67 24.11
CA ARG A 74 2.02 -7.72 25.12
C ARG A 74 0.80 -7.37 25.97
N GLY A 75 -0.33 -8.02 25.70
CA GLY A 75 -1.60 -7.69 26.37
C GLY A 75 -2.21 -6.37 25.87
N ASP A 76 -2.69 -5.53 26.79
CA ASP A 76 -3.50 -4.34 26.49
C ASP A 76 -2.69 -3.02 26.46
N GLU A 77 -1.40 -3.06 26.76
CA GLU A 77 -0.56 -1.86 26.91
C GLU A 77 0.26 -1.54 25.65
N ILE A 78 0.41 -0.24 25.35
CA ILE A 78 1.15 0.26 24.18
C ILE A 78 2.64 0.51 24.47
N GLU A 79 3.04 0.62 25.74
CA GLU A 79 4.38 1.11 26.12
C GLU A 79 5.51 0.22 25.58
N ASP A 80 5.28 -1.09 25.51
CA ASP A 80 6.22 -2.08 24.99
C ASP A 80 5.78 -2.67 23.63
N ALA A 81 4.89 -1.99 22.91
CA ALA A 81 4.37 -2.49 21.65
C ALA A 81 5.37 -2.29 20.49
N VAL A 82 5.64 -3.36 19.76
CA VAL A 82 6.51 -3.36 18.58
C VAL A 82 5.73 -2.85 17.37
N TYR A 83 6.27 -1.85 16.68
CA TYR A 83 5.66 -1.34 15.45
C TYR A 83 5.79 -2.36 14.30
N ILE A 84 4.68 -2.61 13.60
CA ILE A 84 4.62 -3.54 12.48
C ILE A 84 4.67 -2.77 11.16
N GLY A 85 3.83 -1.76 11.02
CA GLY A 85 3.65 -1.02 9.78
C GLY A 85 2.47 -0.06 9.84
N SER A 86 2.22 0.64 8.73
CA SER A 86 1.17 1.65 8.63
C SER A 86 0.44 1.53 7.30
N LEU A 87 -0.87 1.77 7.33
CA LEU A 87 -1.73 1.92 6.16
C LEU A 87 -2.17 3.39 6.09
N VAL A 88 -2.03 4.02 4.93
CA VAL A 88 -2.37 5.42 4.67
C VAL A 88 -3.42 5.47 3.58
N ILE A 89 -4.61 5.94 3.94
CA ILE A 89 -5.66 6.22 2.97
C ILE A 89 -5.62 7.72 2.66
N GLU A 90 -5.38 8.05 1.40
CA GLU A 90 -5.32 9.43 0.89
C GLU A 90 -6.63 9.80 0.19
N ASP A 91 -6.74 11.06 -0.23
CA ASP A 91 -7.86 11.58 -1.05
C ASP A 91 -9.27 11.40 -0.46
N ILE A 92 -9.40 11.35 0.88
CA ILE A 92 -10.71 11.23 1.56
C ILE A 92 -11.57 12.46 1.25
N GLU A 93 -12.81 12.21 0.81
CA GLU A 93 -13.76 13.28 0.51
C GLU A 93 -13.97 14.21 1.72
N PRO A 94 -13.95 15.55 1.53
CA PRO A 94 -14.18 16.49 2.62
C PRO A 94 -15.58 16.32 3.25
N ALA A 95 -15.62 15.75 4.46
CA ALA A 95 -16.83 15.55 5.25
C ALA A 95 -16.60 15.91 6.73
N ALA A 96 -17.66 15.95 7.55
CA ALA A 96 -17.50 16.19 8.98
C ALA A 96 -16.81 15.01 9.67
N ALA A 97 -16.18 15.25 10.82
CA ALA A 97 -15.57 14.19 11.61
C ALA A 97 -16.63 13.13 11.98
N GLY A 98 -16.32 11.85 11.76
CA GLY A 98 -17.24 10.74 12.01
C GLY A 98 -18.06 10.27 10.81
N ASP A 99 -18.10 11.03 9.70
CA ASP A 99 -18.87 10.67 8.51
C ASP A 99 -18.12 9.71 7.55
N PRO A 100 -16.82 9.91 7.23
CA PRO A 100 -16.08 8.98 6.38
C PRO A 100 -16.00 7.58 7.00
N GLU A 101 -16.16 6.55 6.18
CA GLU A 101 -16.20 5.16 6.63
C GLU A 101 -15.01 4.38 6.03
N ILE A 102 -13.98 4.16 6.84
CA ILE A 102 -12.78 3.43 6.46
C ILE A 102 -12.89 1.99 6.95
N GLU A 103 -12.99 1.03 6.03
CA GLU A 103 -13.02 -0.40 6.35
C GLU A 103 -11.60 -0.94 6.53
N LEU A 104 -11.31 -1.46 7.73
CA LEU A 104 -10.06 -2.14 8.04
C LEU A 104 -10.31 -3.64 8.23
N THR A 105 -9.67 -4.46 7.43
CA THR A 105 -9.64 -5.92 7.58
C THR A 105 -8.25 -6.37 7.99
N LEU A 106 -8.18 -7.12 9.10
CA LEU A 106 -6.98 -7.72 9.64
C LEU A 106 -7.14 -9.23 9.66
N GLY A 107 -6.14 -9.95 9.18
CA GLY A 107 -6.09 -11.40 9.19
C GLY A 107 -4.74 -11.90 9.70
N LEU A 108 -4.76 -12.84 10.63
CA LEU A 108 -3.60 -13.60 11.05
C LEU A 108 -3.81 -15.07 10.68
N ASP A 109 -2.80 -15.70 10.10
CA ASP A 109 -2.82 -17.13 9.80
C ASP A 109 -2.15 -17.97 10.90
N SER A 110 -2.10 -19.29 10.71
CA SER A 110 -1.46 -20.22 11.65
C SER A 110 0.06 -20.12 11.66
N GLU A 111 0.66 -19.48 10.66
CA GLU A 111 2.11 -19.27 10.51
C GLU A 111 2.52 -17.86 10.99
N ASN A 112 1.59 -17.15 11.65
CA ASN A 112 1.76 -15.76 12.11
C ASN A 112 2.10 -14.76 10.98
N ASN A 113 1.61 -14.97 9.77
CA ASN A 113 1.61 -13.93 8.75
C ASN A 113 0.38 -13.04 8.95
N LEU A 114 0.65 -11.76 9.19
CA LEU A 114 -0.36 -10.73 9.30
C LEU A 114 -0.66 -10.18 7.90
N SER A 115 -1.94 -10.15 7.55
CA SER A 115 -2.50 -9.42 6.42
C SER A 115 -3.36 -8.28 6.95
N ALA A 116 -3.17 -7.08 6.43
CA ALA A 116 -3.94 -5.91 6.77
C ALA A 116 -4.38 -5.22 5.47
N THR A 117 -5.62 -4.78 5.42
CA THR A 117 -6.18 -4.06 4.27
C THR A 117 -7.11 -2.99 4.80
N ALA A 118 -6.85 -1.74 4.45
CA ALA A 118 -7.71 -0.61 4.74
C ALA A 118 -8.25 -0.05 3.43
N GLY A 119 -9.47 0.48 3.44
CA GLY A 119 -9.99 1.23 2.31
C GLY A 119 -11.12 2.17 2.68
N ASP A 120 -11.21 3.29 1.97
CA ASP A 120 -12.35 4.19 2.07
C ASP A 120 -13.50 3.70 1.19
N LYS A 121 -14.70 3.66 1.76
CA LYS A 121 -15.89 3.19 1.04
C LYS A 121 -16.42 4.21 0.05
N SER A 122 -16.12 5.50 0.23
CA SER A 122 -16.58 6.56 -0.68
C SER A 122 -15.71 6.64 -1.93
N THR A 123 -14.38 6.72 -1.78
CA THR A 123 -13.47 6.81 -2.93
C THR A 123 -13.15 5.44 -3.55
N GLY A 124 -13.21 4.37 -2.76
CA GLY A 124 -12.75 3.04 -3.16
C GLY A 124 -11.23 2.87 -3.09
N ASP A 125 -10.50 3.89 -2.59
CA ASP A 125 -9.06 3.79 -2.38
C ASP A 125 -8.76 2.75 -1.31
N THR A 126 -7.77 1.89 -1.59
CA THR A 126 -7.39 0.79 -0.71
C THR A 126 -5.88 0.71 -0.58
N GLN A 127 -5.41 0.37 0.61
CA GLN A 127 -4.04 0.02 0.87
C GLN A 127 -3.97 -1.31 1.61
N SER A 128 -2.99 -2.14 1.27
CA SER A 128 -2.74 -3.41 1.92
C SER A 128 -1.29 -3.54 2.41
N LEU A 129 -1.11 -4.36 3.43
CA LEU A 129 0.18 -4.68 4.06
C LEU A 129 0.17 -6.14 4.45
N SER A 130 1.23 -6.87 4.11
CA SER A 130 1.45 -8.27 4.53
C SER A 130 2.82 -8.41 5.16
N VAL A 131 2.88 -8.91 6.40
CA VAL A 131 4.11 -9.02 7.19
C VAL A 131 4.14 -10.33 7.98
N SER A 132 5.28 -11.01 7.98
CA SER A 132 5.49 -12.19 8.82
C SER A 132 6.00 -11.79 10.22
N LEU A 133 5.23 -12.09 11.27
CA LEU A 133 5.54 -11.63 12.63
C LEU A 133 6.77 -12.31 13.25
N GLU A 134 7.17 -13.48 12.77
CA GLU A 134 8.36 -14.18 13.24
C GLU A 134 9.67 -13.44 12.91
N SER A 135 9.68 -12.66 11.83
CA SER A 135 10.87 -11.90 11.42
C SER A 135 11.05 -10.60 12.22
N LEU A 136 9.96 -10.04 12.77
CA LEU A 136 10.00 -8.84 13.62
C LEU A 136 10.70 -9.11 14.96
N ASP A 137 10.54 -10.30 15.54
CA ASP A 137 11.17 -10.66 16.81
C ASP A 137 12.70 -10.81 16.68
N ASN A 138 13.21 -11.05 15.47
CA ASN A 138 14.64 -11.19 15.17
C ASN A 138 15.36 -9.84 14.95
N LEU A 139 14.65 -8.71 14.94
CA LEU A 139 15.27 -7.40 14.73
C LEU A 139 16.19 -6.96 15.90
N GLY A 140 16.11 -7.66 17.04
CA GLY A 140 17.02 -7.49 18.18
C GLY A 140 18.35 -8.24 18.10
N ILE A 141 18.61 -9.02 17.04
CA ILE A 141 19.80 -9.91 16.92
C ILE A 141 20.69 -9.54 15.72
N TYR A 142 20.49 -8.38 15.09
CA TYR A 142 21.53 -7.84 14.21
C TYR A 142 22.60 -7.20 15.09
N ASP A 143 23.50 -8.05 15.58
CA ASP A 143 24.81 -7.70 16.11
C ASP A 143 25.49 -6.83 15.04
N ILE A 144 25.54 -5.52 15.27
CA ILE A 144 26.25 -4.60 14.39
C ILE A 144 27.71 -5.02 14.51
N PRO A 145 28.37 -5.54 13.44
CA PRO A 145 29.79 -5.78 13.52
C PRO A 145 30.43 -4.43 13.83
N GLU A 146 31.08 -4.37 14.99
CA GLU A 146 31.91 -3.24 15.41
C GLU A 146 33.01 -3.10 14.34
N PHE A 147 32.76 -2.25 13.35
CA PHE A 147 33.74 -1.90 12.34
C PHE A 147 34.78 -1.04 13.04
N ASP A 148 35.88 -1.68 13.48
CA ASP A 148 37.12 -0.99 13.80
C ASP A 148 37.63 -0.33 12.50
N LEU A 149 37.19 0.91 12.29
CA LEU A 149 37.75 1.78 11.28
C LEU A 149 39.10 2.27 11.80
N GLU A 150 40.15 1.50 11.53
CA GLU A 150 41.51 1.97 11.72
C GLU A 150 41.74 3.21 10.84
N GLU A 151 41.84 4.33 11.54
CA GLU A 151 42.00 5.70 11.06
C GLU A 151 43.40 5.91 10.51
N GLU A 152 43.60 5.59 9.23
CA GLU A 152 44.81 6.01 8.48
C GLU A 152 44.55 7.35 7.77
N PHE A 153 44.52 8.44 8.54
CA PHE A 153 44.68 9.79 8.01
C PHE A 153 45.72 10.55 8.83
N SER A 154 46.96 10.54 8.34
CA SER A 154 48.04 11.38 8.88
C SER A 154 47.75 12.87 8.60
N PRO A 155 47.81 13.76 9.60
CA PRO A 155 47.48 15.18 9.46
C PRO A 155 48.59 16.07 8.85
N ASP A 156 49.65 15.50 8.25
CA ASP A 156 50.85 16.29 7.88
C ASP A 156 50.82 16.93 6.46
N ASP A 157 49.85 16.62 5.59
CA ASP A 157 49.92 17.05 4.18
C ASP A 157 49.25 18.41 3.84
N VAL A 158 48.73 19.17 4.81
CA VAL A 158 47.91 20.38 4.52
C VAL A 158 48.59 21.70 4.90
N LEU A 159 49.82 21.71 5.40
CA LEU A 159 50.46 22.91 5.95
C LEU A 159 51.47 23.64 5.04
N SER A 160 51.50 23.35 3.73
CA SER A 160 52.50 23.95 2.82
C SER A 160 51.95 24.99 1.83
N ARG A 161 50.75 25.52 2.06
CA ARG A 161 50.22 26.64 1.27
C ARG A 161 49.56 27.64 2.21
N GLU A 162 49.98 28.90 2.08
CA GLU A 162 49.38 30.09 2.70
C GLU A 162 50.01 30.54 4.03
N GLU A 163 51.35 30.59 4.05
CA GLU A 163 52.07 31.60 4.81
C GLU A 163 52.27 32.84 3.91
N GLU A 164 51.32 33.78 3.92
CA GLU A 164 51.53 35.22 3.65
C GLU A 164 50.17 35.90 3.51
N THR A 165 49.70 36.56 4.55
CA THR A 165 49.51 38.03 4.53
C THR A 165 48.75 38.52 5.75
N ARG A 166 49.45 39.40 6.50
CA ARG A 166 48.94 40.60 7.17
C ARG A 166 48.31 40.41 8.55
N LEU A 167 49.10 40.76 9.57
CA LEU A 167 48.96 42.01 10.34
C LEU A 167 47.77 41.90 11.32
N ARG A 168 48.03 41.54 12.58
CA ARG A 168 48.23 42.51 13.67
C ARG A 168 47.00 43.38 13.83
N ASP A 169 46.13 43.00 14.77
CA ASP A 169 45.78 43.89 15.87
C ASP A 169 45.18 43.12 17.06
N ASP A 170 45.47 43.72 18.19
CA ASP A 170 45.19 43.39 19.59
C ASP A 170 43.70 43.64 19.91
N TYR A 171 42.99 42.71 20.54
CA TYR A 171 41.81 42.96 21.40
C TYR A 171 41.43 41.72 22.24
N PRO A 172 41.16 41.87 23.55
CA PRO A 172 40.52 40.86 24.40
C PRO A 172 38.98 40.98 24.42
N GLU A 173 38.30 39.96 24.98
CA GLU A 173 36.82 39.82 25.18
C GLU A 173 36.03 39.39 23.92
N ASP A 174 35.08 38.46 23.91
CA ASP A 174 34.33 37.68 24.90
C ASP A 174 34.12 36.27 24.31
N GLU A 175 34.06 35.19 25.10
CA GLU A 175 33.68 33.88 24.58
C GLU A 175 32.19 33.83 24.19
N PRO A 176 31.80 33.61 22.91
CA PRO A 176 30.46 33.16 22.62
C PRO A 176 30.38 31.66 22.90
N ARG A 177 29.50 31.32 23.86
CA ARG A 177 29.07 29.96 24.21
C ARG A 177 29.09 29.03 22.99
N ARG A 178 30.05 28.10 22.98
CA ARG A 178 30.18 27.07 21.95
C ARG A 178 28.90 26.23 21.94
N LEU A 179 28.10 26.34 20.88
CA LEU A 179 27.03 25.38 20.65
C LEU A 179 27.64 23.98 20.38
N PRO A 180 27.02 22.89 20.87
CA PRO A 180 27.59 21.55 20.83
C PRO A 180 27.95 21.12 19.40
N ARG A 181 29.11 20.45 19.25
CA ARG A 181 29.74 20.08 17.96
C ARG A 181 28.83 19.27 17.03
N GLU A 182 27.78 18.63 17.54
CA GLU A 182 26.83 17.79 16.78
C GLU A 182 25.88 18.55 15.85
N ARG A 183 25.62 19.85 16.12
CA ARG A 183 24.58 20.59 15.37
C ARG A 183 25.06 21.18 14.05
N ARG A 184 26.39 21.26 13.85
CA ARG A 184 27.00 21.76 12.60
C ARG A 184 26.96 20.74 11.46
N SER A 185 26.96 19.43 11.77
CA SER A 185 26.84 18.39 10.74
C SER A 185 25.44 18.35 10.14
N ARG A 186 24.40 18.39 10.98
CA ARG A 186 22.99 18.41 10.52
C ARG A 186 22.67 19.66 9.69
N LEU A 187 23.22 20.81 10.03
CA LEU A 187 23.00 22.05 9.27
C LEU A 187 23.70 22.01 7.90
N ARG A 188 24.88 21.37 7.80
CA ARG A 188 25.57 21.15 6.51
C ARG A 188 24.83 20.14 5.64
N ILE A 189 24.32 19.05 6.23
CA ILE A 189 23.52 18.05 5.51
C ILE A 189 22.23 18.69 4.98
N LEU A 190 21.54 19.48 5.82
CA LEU A 190 20.34 20.21 5.39
C LEU A 190 20.64 21.22 4.27
N ALA A 191 21.76 21.95 4.37
CA ALA A 191 22.18 22.88 3.31
C ALA A 191 22.49 22.15 1.99
N MET A 192 23.11 20.97 2.03
CA MET A 192 23.37 20.13 0.85
C MET A 192 22.09 19.59 0.22
N ILE A 193 21.11 19.19 1.03
CA ILE A 193 19.79 18.73 0.55
C ILE A 193 19.04 19.88 -0.13
N LEU A 194 19.03 21.08 0.48
CA LEU A 194 18.39 22.26 -0.12
C LEU A 194 19.07 22.69 -1.43
N LEU A 195 20.40 22.60 -1.52
CA LEU A 195 21.14 22.85 -2.75
C LEU A 195 20.75 21.85 -3.85
N PHE A 196 20.65 20.56 -3.50
CA PHE A 196 20.29 19.50 -4.46
C PHE A 196 18.85 19.66 -4.97
N ILE A 197 17.90 19.97 -4.08
CA ILE A 197 16.51 20.28 -4.44
C ILE A 197 16.45 21.50 -5.37
N GLY A 198 17.23 22.55 -5.07
CA GLY A 198 17.33 23.73 -5.93
C GLY A 198 17.87 23.42 -7.33
N LEU A 199 18.92 22.59 -7.41
CA LEU A 199 19.50 22.16 -8.69
C LEU A 199 18.52 21.30 -9.51
N ALA A 200 17.78 20.41 -8.86
CA ALA A 200 16.77 19.57 -9.50
C ALA A 200 15.60 20.40 -10.05
N MET A 201 15.11 21.40 -9.29
CA MET A 201 14.10 22.33 -9.77
C MET A 201 14.59 23.18 -10.95
N LEU A 202 15.84 23.64 -10.91
CA LEU A 202 16.44 24.37 -12.03
C LEU A 202 16.55 23.48 -13.29
N ALA A 203 16.96 22.22 -13.13
CA ALA A 203 17.03 21.27 -14.24
C ALA A 203 15.64 20.97 -14.83
N ALA A 204 14.62 20.79 -13.99
CA ALA A 204 13.24 20.62 -14.43
C ALA A 204 12.70 21.85 -15.16
N PHE A 205 13.00 23.06 -14.67
CA PHE A 205 12.64 24.31 -15.33
C PHE A 205 13.32 24.47 -16.69
N LEU A 206 14.61 24.14 -16.78
CA LEU A 206 15.34 24.15 -18.04
C LEU A 206 14.76 23.12 -19.03
N LEU A 207 14.42 21.91 -18.56
CA LEU A 207 13.79 20.88 -19.37
C LEU A 207 12.40 21.31 -19.88
N TYR A 208 11.60 21.93 -19.02
CA TYR A 208 10.30 22.50 -19.37
C TYR A 208 10.44 23.61 -20.43
N SER A 209 11.35 24.56 -20.22
CA SER A 209 11.61 25.64 -21.18
C SER A 209 12.09 25.13 -22.55
N TYR A 210 12.83 24.03 -22.56
CA TYR A 210 13.33 23.36 -23.76
C TYR A 210 12.22 22.66 -24.55
N PHE A 211 11.22 22.11 -23.85
CA PHE A 211 10.06 21.45 -24.46
C PHE A 211 9.08 22.48 -25.04
N GLU A 212 8.84 23.59 -24.34
CA GLU A 212 7.96 24.69 -24.76
C GLU A 212 8.45 25.36 -26.06
N THR A 213 9.77 25.49 -26.24
CA THR A 213 10.36 26.06 -27.47
C THR A 213 10.19 25.16 -28.69
N ARG A 214 9.98 23.85 -28.52
CA ARG A 214 9.79 22.90 -29.64
C ARG A 214 8.33 22.79 -30.10
N ASN A 215 7.36 23.12 -29.26
CA ASN A 215 5.93 23.01 -29.60
C ASN A 215 5.35 24.23 -30.33
N THR A 216 6.08 25.35 -30.42
CA THR A 216 5.55 26.63 -30.99
C THR A 216 6.00 26.89 -32.43
N GLY A 217 6.30 25.85 -33.21
CA GLY A 217 6.94 25.96 -34.52
C GLY A 217 6.25 25.20 -35.66
N ALA A 218 4.92 25.17 -35.75
CA ALA A 218 4.23 24.66 -36.95
C ALA A 218 2.77 25.14 -37.04
N GLY A 219 2.55 26.46 -37.17
CA GLY A 219 1.26 27.03 -37.52
C GLY A 219 1.13 27.25 -39.03
N ILE A 220 0.52 26.30 -39.72
CA ILE A 220 0.16 26.39 -41.14
C ILE A 220 -0.97 27.43 -41.29
N VAL A 221 -0.74 28.43 -42.14
CA VAL A 221 -1.73 29.41 -42.60
C VAL A 221 -2.58 28.78 -43.70
N PRO A 222 -3.90 29.06 -43.76
CA PRO A 222 -4.38 29.68 -44.99
C PRO A 222 -5.45 30.78 -44.78
N SER A 223 -5.52 31.67 -45.76
CA SER A 223 -6.47 32.77 -45.98
C SER A 223 -6.93 32.69 -47.45
N PRO A 224 -7.95 33.43 -47.95
CA PRO A 224 -9.40 33.34 -47.69
C PRO A 224 -10.20 33.09 -48.99
N ALA A 225 -11.49 32.75 -48.93
CA ALA A 225 -12.40 32.86 -50.08
C ALA A 225 -13.84 33.17 -49.65
N ALA A 226 -14.39 34.22 -50.26
CA ALA A 226 -15.67 34.86 -49.97
C ALA A 226 -16.89 34.17 -50.62
N GLY A 227 -18.07 34.38 -50.02
CA GLY A 227 -19.37 34.14 -50.68
C GLY A 227 -20.57 34.03 -49.73
N GLU A 228 -21.18 35.17 -49.39
CA GLU A 228 -22.59 35.30 -48.98
C GLU A 228 -23.48 35.34 -50.25
N PRO A 229 -24.82 35.07 -50.23
CA PRO A 229 -25.77 35.85 -49.42
C PRO A 229 -27.00 35.11 -48.84
N ALA A 230 -27.69 35.88 -47.99
CA ALA A 230 -28.88 35.58 -47.20
C ALA A 230 -30.24 35.59 -47.94
N ALA A 231 -31.24 34.92 -47.33
CA ALA A 231 -32.67 35.24 -47.17
C ALA A 231 -33.41 33.92 -46.82
N GLU A 232 -34.27 33.76 -45.80
CA GLU A 232 -35.48 34.52 -45.46
C GLU A 232 -36.08 34.01 -44.12
N ALA A 233 -36.80 34.87 -43.38
CA ALA A 233 -37.58 34.59 -42.17
C ALA A 233 -38.81 35.55 -42.16
N PRO A 234 -39.86 35.46 -41.30
CA PRO A 234 -40.52 34.38 -40.52
C PRO A 234 -42.09 34.42 -40.74
N PRO A 235 -43.05 33.84 -39.92
CA PRO A 235 -43.31 34.20 -38.50
C PRO A 235 -43.81 33.05 -37.56
N ALA A 236 -43.62 33.22 -36.24
CA ALA A 236 -44.33 32.51 -35.15
C ALA A 236 -45.74 33.13 -34.94
N PRO A 237 -46.63 32.76 -33.95
CA PRO A 237 -46.51 31.80 -32.83
C PRO A 237 -47.81 30.98 -32.51
N VAL A 238 -47.72 29.82 -31.82
CA VAL A 238 -48.77 29.37 -30.89
C VAL A 238 -48.18 28.40 -29.82
N SER A 239 -48.54 28.60 -28.57
CA SER A 239 -48.42 27.67 -27.43
C SER A 239 -49.61 27.95 -26.47
N PRO A 240 -49.98 27.13 -25.46
CA PRO A 240 -49.91 25.66 -25.24
C PRO A 240 -51.32 25.13 -24.75
N PRO A 241 -51.52 23.92 -24.13
CA PRO A 241 -51.12 23.67 -22.72
C PRO A 241 -50.81 22.19 -22.28
N LEU A 242 -50.23 22.06 -21.07
CA LEU A 242 -50.34 20.97 -20.05
C LEU A 242 -49.64 19.60 -20.28
N VAL A 243 -48.63 19.25 -19.46
CA VAL A 243 -48.71 18.41 -18.24
C VAL A 243 -47.28 18.02 -17.78
N GLU A 244 -47.06 18.21 -16.49
CA GLU A 244 -45.87 17.90 -15.69
C GLU A 244 -45.75 16.41 -15.36
N LYS A 245 -44.52 15.87 -15.36
CA LYS A 245 -44.19 14.63 -14.66
C LYS A 245 -42.74 14.66 -14.16
N GLU A 246 -42.58 14.73 -12.85
CA GLU A 246 -41.34 14.46 -12.13
C GLU A 246 -40.91 12.98 -12.24
N ALA A 247 -39.58 12.82 -12.41
CA ALA A 247 -38.64 11.76 -11.97
C ALA A 247 -38.92 10.27 -12.33
N PRO A 248 -37.87 9.43 -12.50
CA PRO A 248 -37.14 8.91 -11.34
C PRO A 248 -35.60 8.96 -11.41
N ARG A 249 -35.04 9.04 -10.19
CA ARG A 249 -33.69 8.66 -9.76
C ARG A 249 -33.18 7.39 -10.49
N GLU A 250 -31.96 7.42 -11.01
CA GLU A 250 -31.21 6.19 -11.26
C GLU A 250 -30.80 5.57 -9.92
N VAL A 251 -31.06 4.27 -9.83
CA VAL A 251 -30.88 3.39 -8.68
C VAL A 251 -29.38 3.10 -8.51
N PRO A 252 -28.83 3.00 -7.28
CA PRO A 252 -27.47 2.52 -7.08
C PRO A 252 -27.29 1.12 -7.70
N PRO A 253 -26.13 0.79 -8.29
CA PRO A 253 -25.93 -0.55 -8.83
C PRO A 253 -26.06 -1.60 -7.71
N ASP A 254 -26.86 -2.62 -7.98
CA ASP A 254 -27.02 -3.81 -7.15
C ASP A 254 -25.66 -4.43 -6.75
N PRO A 255 -25.58 -5.12 -5.59
CA PRO A 255 -24.38 -5.82 -5.16
C PRO A 255 -23.90 -6.85 -6.22
N PRO A 256 -22.58 -7.14 -6.30
CA PRO A 256 -22.03 -8.02 -7.31
C PRO A 256 -22.73 -9.39 -7.25
N LYS A 257 -23.40 -9.74 -8.35
CA LYS A 257 -23.87 -11.11 -8.58
C LYS A 257 -22.67 -12.04 -8.54
N ALA A 258 -22.83 -13.15 -7.82
CA ALA A 258 -21.90 -14.29 -7.84
C ALA A 258 -21.41 -14.56 -9.28
N PRO A 259 -20.13 -14.93 -9.47
CA PRO A 259 -19.57 -15.19 -10.79
C PRO A 259 -20.50 -16.09 -11.59
N ARG A 260 -21.04 -15.58 -12.69
CA ARG A 260 -21.69 -16.43 -13.69
C ARG A 260 -20.59 -17.31 -14.25
N GLU A 261 -20.65 -18.59 -13.89
CA GLU A 261 -19.82 -19.63 -14.46
C GLU A 261 -19.93 -19.52 -16.00
N PRO A 262 -18.85 -19.16 -16.71
CA PRO A 262 -18.90 -19.09 -18.16
C PRO A 262 -19.11 -20.52 -18.66
N ALA A 263 -20.11 -20.69 -19.52
CA ALA A 263 -20.49 -21.98 -20.06
C ALA A 263 -19.30 -22.64 -20.76
N ALA A 264 -18.72 -23.66 -20.12
CA ALA A 264 -17.69 -24.49 -20.70
C ALA A 264 -18.29 -25.27 -21.88
N VAL A 265 -17.96 -24.86 -23.11
CA VAL A 265 -18.18 -25.67 -24.31
C VAL A 265 -17.01 -26.65 -24.39
N PRO A 266 -17.23 -27.98 -24.40
CA PRO A 266 -16.13 -28.94 -24.40
C PRO A 266 -15.36 -28.87 -25.73
N GLY A 267 -14.09 -28.44 -25.69
CA GLY A 267 -13.14 -28.53 -26.82
C GLY A 267 -12.85 -27.21 -27.56
N GLU A 268 -13.48 -26.10 -27.17
CA GLU A 268 -13.21 -24.77 -27.70
C GLU A 268 -13.03 -23.82 -26.51
N GLY A 269 -12.03 -22.94 -26.56
CA GLY A 269 -11.70 -22.04 -25.44
C GLY A 269 -12.86 -21.11 -25.06
N VAL A 270 -12.71 -20.41 -23.93
CA VAL A 270 -13.78 -19.60 -23.34
C VAL A 270 -13.44 -18.12 -23.40
N TRP A 271 -14.36 -17.29 -23.87
CA TRP A 271 -14.26 -15.84 -23.73
C TRP A 271 -14.67 -15.42 -22.32
N TYR A 272 -13.83 -14.62 -21.68
CA TYR A 272 -13.99 -14.16 -20.31
C TYR A 272 -13.78 -12.65 -20.23
N GLN A 273 -14.72 -11.94 -19.61
CA GLN A 273 -14.60 -10.51 -19.37
C GLN A 273 -13.88 -10.25 -18.05
N LEU A 274 -12.72 -9.61 -18.11
CA LEU A 274 -11.92 -9.30 -16.93
C LEU A 274 -12.70 -8.46 -15.91
N GLN A 275 -12.74 -8.91 -14.67
CA GLN A 275 -13.29 -8.18 -13.54
C GLN A 275 -12.19 -7.43 -12.79
N TRP A 276 -12.60 -6.49 -11.93
CA TRP A 276 -11.65 -5.77 -11.08
C TRP A 276 -11.02 -6.74 -10.07
N GLY A 277 -9.69 -6.75 -9.99
CA GLY A 277 -8.91 -7.64 -9.14
C GLY A 277 -8.53 -8.98 -9.77
N ASP A 278 -9.00 -9.28 -10.98
CA ASP A 278 -8.55 -10.48 -11.69
C ASP A 278 -7.07 -10.35 -12.07
N THR A 279 -6.33 -11.45 -11.91
CA THR A 279 -5.00 -11.61 -12.46
C THR A 279 -5.00 -12.76 -13.47
N LEU A 280 -4.07 -12.75 -14.44
CA LEU A 280 -3.93 -13.89 -15.34
C LEU A 280 -3.57 -15.18 -14.59
N TRP A 281 -2.88 -15.05 -13.45
CA TRP A 281 -2.54 -16.14 -12.54
C TRP A 281 -3.80 -16.81 -11.94
N ASP A 282 -4.74 -16.00 -11.44
CA ASP A 282 -5.98 -16.51 -10.84
C ASP A 282 -6.88 -17.14 -11.89
N LEU A 283 -6.95 -16.56 -13.09
CA LEU A 283 -7.66 -17.15 -14.23
C LEU A 283 -7.03 -18.48 -14.64
N SER A 284 -5.70 -18.55 -14.74
CA SER A 284 -5.01 -19.80 -15.02
C SER A 284 -5.29 -20.87 -13.96
N SER A 285 -5.28 -20.48 -12.68
CA SER A 285 -5.62 -21.36 -11.56
C SER A 285 -7.07 -21.86 -11.66
N SER A 286 -8.01 -20.98 -11.97
CA SER A 286 -9.44 -21.31 -12.05
C SER A 286 -9.76 -22.22 -13.25
N PHE A 287 -9.28 -21.85 -14.45
CA PHE A 287 -9.64 -22.52 -15.70
C PHE A 287 -8.76 -23.75 -15.99
N TYR A 288 -7.49 -23.73 -15.62
CA TYR A 288 -6.56 -24.83 -15.89
C TYR A 288 -6.21 -25.66 -14.66
N ARG A 289 -6.60 -25.21 -13.45
CA ARG A 289 -6.14 -25.81 -12.17
C ARG A 289 -4.62 -25.80 -12.04
N ASP A 290 -3.97 -24.92 -12.79
CA ASP A 290 -2.53 -24.73 -12.83
C ASP A 290 -2.26 -23.22 -12.99
N PRO A 291 -1.81 -22.55 -11.92
CA PRO A 291 -1.54 -21.12 -11.98
C PRO A 291 -0.44 -20.73 -12.95
N PHE A 292 0.52 -21.62 -13.25
CA PHE A 292 1.69 -21.31 -14.08
C PHE A 292 1.39 -21.24 -15.59
N ARG A 293 0.18 -21.60 -16.01
CA ARG A 293 -0.25 -21.56 -17.41
C ARG A 293 -0.79 -20.19 -17.86
N TYR A 294 -0.71 -19.18 -17.01
CA TYR A 294 -1.16 -17.81 -17.32
C TYR A 294 -0.44 -17.21 -18.54
N GLY A 295 0.82 -17.59 -18.77
CA GLY A 295 1.58 -17.19 -19.95
C GLY A 295 0.95 -17.65 -21.27
N GLN A 296 0.20 -18.76 -21.27
CA GLN A 296 -0.55 -19.22 -22.44
C GLN A 296 -1.74 -18.29 -22.74
N ILE A 297 -2.43 -17.83 -21.70
CA ILE A 297 -3.51 -16.85 -21.83
C ILE A 297 -2.95 -15.52 -22.34
N ALA A 298 -1.80 -15.08 -21.80
CA ALA A 298 -1.14 -13.86 -22.25
C ALA A 298 -0.75 -13.92 -23.74
N ALA A 299 -0.14 -15.03 -24.16
CA ALA A 299 0.30 -15.23 -25.53
C ALA A 299 -0.86 -15.27 -26.54
N GLU A 300 -1.95 -15.95 -26.22
CA GLU A 300 -3.11 -16.09 -27.12
C GLU A 300 -3.91 -14.78 -27.28
N ASN A 301 -3.79 -13.87 -26.30
CA ASN A 301 -4.47 -12.57 -26.30
C ASN A 301 -3.55 -11.39 -26.63
N GLU A 302 -2.33 -11.65 -27.08
CA GLU A 302 -1.34 -10.61 -27.42
C GLU A 302 -1.08 -9.63 -26.25
N ILE A 303 -1.10 -10.12 -25.01
CA ILE A 303 -0.86 -9.32 -23.82
C ILE A 303 0.65 -9.18 -23.61
N GLU A 304 1.18 -7.98 -23.86
CA GLU A 304 2.61 -7.68 -23.73
C GLU A 304 3.13 -7.79 -22.29
N ASN A 305 2.37 -7.26 -21.33
CA ASN A 305 2.69 -7.34 -19.92
C ASN A 305 1.62 -8.15 -19.16
N PRO A 306 1.91 -9.40 -18.76
CA PRO A 306 0.99 -10.26 -18.03
C PRO A 306 0.51 -9.69 -16.69
N ASP A 307 1.28 -8.79 -16.08
CA ASP A 307 0.96 -8.16 -14.80
C ASP A 307 0.08 -6.91 -14.95
N LEU A 308 -0.13 -6.44 -16.18
CA LEU A 308 -0.94 -5.25 -16.47
C LEU A 308 -2.11 -5.62 -17.37
N ILE A 309 -3.24 -5.94 -16.73
CA ILE A 309 -4.51 -6.21 -17.39
C ILE A 309 -5.60 -5.28 -16.86
N PHE A 310 -6.54 -4.90 -17.72
CA PHE A 310 -7.59 -3.93 -17.38
C PHE A 310 -8.95 -4.63 -17.31
N ALA A 311 -9.71 -4.32 -16.25
CA ALA A 311 -11.09 -4.78 -16.10
C ALA A 311 -11.96 -4.28 -17.27
N GLY A 312 -12.98 -5.05 -17.62
CA GLY A 312 -13.90 -4.81 -18.73
C GLY A 312 -13.41 -5.32 -20.09
N ARG A 313 -12.13 -5.68 -20.23
CA ARG A 313 -11.57 -6.28 -21.45
C ARG A 313 -11.95 -7.76 -21.56
N ASP A 314 -12.48 -8.16 -22.71
CA ASP A 314 -12.71 -9.56 -23.05
C ASP A 314 -11.39 -10.24 -23.44
N ILE A 315 -11.09 -11.38 -22.83
CA ILE A 315 -9.94 -12.22 -23.12
C ILE A 315 -10.38 -13.64 -23.44
N TYR A 316 -9.64 -14.31 -24.31
CA TYR A 316 -9.86 -15.68 -24.71
C TYR A 316 -8.98 -16.64 -23.91
N ILE A 317 -9.61 -17.62 -23.26
CA ILE A 317 -8.93 -18.64 -22.45
C ILE A 317 -8.87 -19.92 -23.29
N PRO A 318 -7.71 -20.27 -23.89
CA PRO A 318 -7.58 -21.44 -24.77
C PRO A 318 -7.82 -22.76 -24.01
N ASP A 319 -8.21 -23.83 -24.72
CA ASP A 319 -8.35 -25.16 -24.11
C ASP A 319 -6.99 -25.66 -23.58
N PRO A 320 -6.90 -26.15 -22.34
CA PRO A 320 -5.67 -26.69 -21.78
C PRO A 320 -5.04 -27.85 -22.57
N ARG A 321 -5.78 -28.51 -23.47
CA ARG A 321 -5.32 -29.65 -24.29
C ARG A 321 -4.71 -29.25 -25.64
N ARG A 322 -4.70 -27.97 -25.98
CA ARG A 322 -4.12 -27.44 -27.22
C ARG A 322 -2.62 -27.15 -27.11
#